data_AF-A0A9D4RZC2-F1
#
_entry.id   AF-A0A9D4RZC2-F1
#
_cell.length_a   1.000
_cell.length_b   1.000
_cell.length_c   1.000
_cell.angle_alpha   90.00
_cell.angle_beta   90.00
_cell.angle_gamma   90.00
#
_symmetry.space_group_name_H-M   'P 1'
#
loop_
_entity.id
_entity.type
_entity.pdbx_description
1 polymer ?
#
loop_
_entity_poly.entity_id
_entity_poly.type
_entity_poly.pdbx_seq_one_letter_code
_entity_poly.pdbx_strand_id
1 'polypeptide(L)'
;MSRRRISREVGVALLATAMQKKGIKLVAVDFDQTLINFHSGGVWKDSVDKLVPSVRQCIRDLIQTCLDRDINVCIVTFFMQSWVIKELLQKLFRR
;
A
#
# COMPACT_ATOMS: atom_id res chain seq x y z
N MET A 1 9.94 9.29 -18.94
CA MET A 1 8.90 9.00 -17.92
C MET A 1 7.77 10.04 -18.03
N SER A 2 6.51 9.68 -17.73
CA SER A 2 5.36 10.60 -17.85
C SER A 2 5.31 11.66 -16.72
N ARG A 3 4.94 12.90 -17.02
CA ARG A 3 4.79 14.01 -16.04
C ARG A 3 3.90 13.63 -14.84
N ARG A 4 2.84 12.85 -15.06
CA ARG A 4 1.93 12.37 -14.00
C ARG A 4 2.64 11.48 -12.99
N ARG A 5 3.60 10.67 -13.44
CA ARG A 5 4.36 9.75 -12.57
C ARG A 5 5.29 10.53 -11.64
N ILE A 6 6.02 11.51 -12.20
CA ILE A 6 6.93 12.38 -11.44
C ILE A 6 6.17 13.13 -10.34
N SER A 7 5.02 13.74 -10.70
CA SER A 7 4.18 14.46 -9.73
C SER A 7 3.73 13.57 -8.55
N ARG A 8 3.39 12.30 -8.82
CA ARG A 8 3.00 11.34 -7.79
C ARG A 8 4.17 10.96 -6.88
N GLU A 9 5.32 10.62 -7.46
CA GLU A 9 6.54 10.26 -6.72
C GLU A 9 6.97 11.41 -5.79
N VAL A 10 6.93 12.65 -6.29
CA VAL A 10 7.18 13.86 -5.49
C VAL A 10 6.16 14.02 -4.36
N GLY A 11 4.86 13.87 -4.66
CA GLY A 11 3.80 13.99 -3.64
C GLY A 11 3.94 12.99 -2.50
N VAL A 12 4.24 11.73 -2.83
CA VAL A 12 4.47 10.66 -1.85
C VAL A 12 5.70 10.98 -0.98
N ALA A 13 6.80 11.40 -1.60
CA ALA A 13 8.03 11.73 -0.88
C ALA A 13 7.84 12.92 0.07
N LEU A 14 7.07 13.94 -0.33
CA LEU A 14 6.72 15.08 0.52
C LEU A 14 5.88 14.66 1.72
N LEU A 15 4.87 13.81 1.50
CA LEU A 15 4.02 13.28 2.56
C LEU A 15 4.86 12.49 3.58
N ALA A 16 5.74 11.60 3.13
CA ALA A 16 6.61 10.84 4.03
C ALA A 16 7.57 11.73 4.83
N THR A 17 8.12 12.79 4.21
CA THR A 17 8.94 13.79 4.92
C THR A 17 8.12 14.49 6.02
N ALA A 18 6.88 14.87 5.71
CA ALA A 18 6.00 15.51 6.69
C ALA A 18 5.67 14.56 7.86
N MET A 19 5.46 13.28 7.58
CA MET A 19 5.23 12.25 8.61
C MET A 19 6.43 12.09 9.55
N GLN A 20 7.66 12.00 9.02
CA GLN A 20 8.87 11.93 9.83
C GLN A 20 9.04 13.18 10.71
N LYS A 21 8.84 14.38 10.14
CA LYS A 21 8.91 15.65 10.89
C LYS A 21 7.89 15.73 12.02
N LYS A 22 6.72 15.11 11.86
CA LYS A 22 5.68 15.01 12.88
C LYS A 22 5.91 13.86 13.87
N GLY A 23 7.01 13.11 13.75
CA GLY A 23 7.30 11.97 14.62
C GLY A 23 6.38 10.77 14.43
N ILE A 24 5.68 10.67 13.29
CA ILE A 24 4.81 9.52 13.00
C ILE A 24 5.66 8.27 12.81
N LYS A 25 5.31 7.19 13.51
CA LYS A 25 6.02 5.90 13.50
C LYS A 25 5.24 4.75 12.85
N LEU A 26 3.95 4.95 12.62
CA LEU A 26 3.04 3.94 12.08
C LEU A 26 2.04 4.58 11.12
N VAL A 27 1.84 3.97 9.96
CA VAL A 27 0.77 4.29 9.01
C VAL A 27 -0.15 3.07 8.90
N ALA A 28 -1.42 3.26 9.27
CA ALA A 28 -2.47 2.27 9.07
C ALA A 28 -3.11 2.46 7.69
N VAL A 29 -3.20 1.37 6.92
CA VAL A 29 -3.73 1.38 5.55
C VAL A 29 -4.91 0.42 5.46
N ASP A 30 -6.05 0.91 4.99
CA ASP A 30 -7.19 0.05 4.67
C ASP A 30 -6.94 -0.75 3.38
N PHE A 31 -7.65 -1.86 3.21
CA PHE A 31 -7.48 -2.76 2.08
C PHE A 31 -8.45 -2.45 0.92
N ASP A 32 -9.75 -2.66 1.15
CA ASP A 32 -10.79 -2.52 0.12
C ASP A 32 -10.95 -1.08 -0.33
N GLN A 33 -11.02 -0.85 -1.64
CA GLN A 33 -11.04 0.49 -2.23
C GLN A 33 -9.90 1.45 -1.82
N THR A 34 -8.96 1.02 -0.98
CA THR A 34 -7.81 1.80 -0.52
C THR A 34 -6.53 1.22 -1.12
N LEU A 35 -6.03 0.07 -0.65
CA LEU A 35 -4.88 -0.60 -1.26
C LEU A 35 -5.23 -1.20 -2.62
N ILE A 36 -6.39 -1.82 -2.75
CA ILE A 36 -6.92 -2.33 -4.02
C ILE A 36 -7.99 -1.39 -4.59
N ASN A 37 -8.21 -1.45 -5.90
CA ASN A 37 -9.07 -0.50 -6.62
C ASN A 37 -10.57 -0.88 -6.68
N PHE A 38 -10.97 -1.95 -6.00
CA PHE A 38 -12.35 -2.43 -5.92
C PHE A 38 -12.70 -2.85 -4.50
N HIS A 39 -13.98 -3.10 -4.23
CA HIS A 39 -14.42 -3.73 -2.99
C HIS A 39 -14.56 -5.23 -3.21
N SER A 40 -13.80 -6.02 -2.47
CA SER A 40 -13.78 -7.48 -2.56
C SER A 40 -14.99 -8.18 -1.93
N GLY A 41 -15.80 -7.48 -1.14
CA GLY A 41 -16.80 -8.11 -0.28
C GLY A 41 -16.19 -8.92 0.87
N GLY A 42 -14.93 -8.67 1.21
CA GLY A 42 -14.21 -9.30 2.33
C GLY A 42 -13.54 -10.64 2.02
N VAL A 43 -13.68 -11.17 0.80
CA VAL A 43 -13.15 -12.47 0.38
C VAL A 43 -12.62 -12.40 -1.06
N TRP A 44 -11.48 -13.05 -1.31
CA TRP A 44 -10.90 -13.29 -2.63
C TRP A 44 -10.88 -14.79 -2.95
N LYS A 45 -11.38 -15.15 -4.14
CA LYS A 45 -11.59 -16.55 -4.57
C LYS A 45 -10.61 -17.02 -5.63
N ASP A 46 -9.73 -16.14 -6.12
CA ASP A 46 -8.76 -16.44 -7.16
C ASP A 46 -7.33 -16.41 -6.57
N SER A 47 -6.33 -16.67 -7.40
CA SER A 47 -4.92 -16.51 -7.06
C SER A 47 -4.57 -15.07 -6.68
N VAL A 48 -3.58 -14.90 -5.81
CA VAL A 48 -3.06 -13.59 -5.42
C VAL A 48 -2.37 -12.89 -6.60
N ASP A 49 -1.82 -13.64 -7.56
CA ASP A 49 -1.23 -13.07 -8.78
C ASP A 49 -2.24 -12.25 -9.59
N LYS A 50 -3.51 -12.66 -9.62
CA LYS A 50 -4.58 -11.86 -10.25
C LYS A 50 -5.01 -10.65 -9.43
N LEU A 51 -4.62 -10.57 -8.16
CA LEU A 51 -4.92 -9.44 -7.28
C LEU A 51 -3.86 -8.32 -7.43
N VAL A 52 -2.60 -8.65 -7.75
CA VAL A 52 -1.51 -7.68 -7.91
C VAL A 52 -1.85 -6.50 -8.84
N PRO A 53 -2.45 -6.70 -10.03
CA PRO A 53 -2.77 -5.60 -10.94
C PRO A 53 -3.84 -4.64 -10.40
N SER A 54 -4.63 -5.05 -9.40
CA SER A 54 -5.67 -4.22 -8.79
C SER A 54 -5.14 -3.24 -7.75
N VAL A 55 -3.88 -3.39 -7.33
CA VAL A 55 -3.25 -2.55 -6.32
C VAL A 55 -3.10 -1.12 -6.84
N ARG A 56 -3.59 -0.15 -6.07
CA ARG A 56 -3.45 1.26 -6.40
C ARG A 56 -1.99 1.66 -6.32
N GLN A 57 -1.40 2.02 -7.47
CA GLN A 57 0.02 2.35 -7.56
C GLN A 57 0.43 3.49 -6.61
N CYS A 58 -0.41 4.50 -6.37
CA CYS A 58 -0.11 5.57 -5.42
C CYS A 58 0.04 5.08 -3.98
N ILE A 59 -0.80 4.15 -3.54
CA ILE A 59 -0.73 3.57 -2.21
C ILE A 59 0.47 2.62 -2.12
N ARG A 60 0.75 1.85 -3.16
CA ARG A 60 1.98 1.04 -3.23
C ARG A 60 3.24 1.89 -3.08
N ASP A 61 3.34 2.99 -3.84
CA ASP A 61 4.47 3.92 -3.78
C ASP A 61 4.60 4.55 -2.38
N LEU A 62 3.47 4.89 -1.75
CA LEU A 62 3.42 5.40 -0.38
C LEU A 62 3.93 4.39 0.64
N ILE A 63 3.43 3.15 0.58
CA ILE A 63 3.87 2.08 1.49
C ILE A 63 5.36 1.87 1.34
N GLN A 64 5.88 1.70 0.11
CA GLN A 64 7.33 1.51 -0.11
C GLN A 64 8.12 2.67 0.49
N THR A 65 7.70 3.92 0.23
CA THR A 65 8.39 5.11 0.76
C THR A 65 8.36 5.18 2.29
N CYS A 66 7.27 4.77 2.93
CA CYS A 66 7.20 4.66 4.39
C CYS A 66 8.20 3.61 4.90
N LEU A 67 8.22 2.43 4.26
CA LEU A 67 9.10 1.32 4.65
C LEU A 67 10.59 1.68 4.48
N ASP A 68 10.94 2.43 3.44
CA ASP A 68 12.32 2.91 3.17
C ASP A 68 12.77 3.99 4.17
N ARG A 69 11.85 4.56 4.94
CA ARG A 69 12.07 5.68 5.87
C ARG A 69 11.84 5.31 7.33
N ASP A 70 11.89 4.03 7.64
CA ASP A 70 11.65 3.45 8.97
C ASP A 70 10.31 3.88 9.60
N ILE A 71 9.30 4.10 8.74
CA ILE A 71 7.90 4.24 9.18
C ILE A 71 7.24 2.88 9.04
N ASN A 72 6.73 2.34 10.14
CA ASN A 72 6.01 1.07 10.10
C ASN A 72 4.69 1.22 9.35
N VAL A 73 4.27 0.15 8.67
CA VAL A 73 2.98 0.10 7.98
C VAL A 73 2.21 -1.10 8.49
N CYS A 74 0.93 -0.93 8.77
CA CYS A 74 0.00 -2.02 9.04
C CYS A 74 -1.21 -1.96 8.10
N ILE A 75 -1.76 -3.12 7.76
CA ILE A 75 -3.05 -3.22 7.07
C ILE A 75 -4.14 -3.36 8.14
N VAL A 76 -5.18 -2.52 8.07
CA VAL A 76 -6.32 -2.54 8.98
C VAL A 76 -7.59 -2.68 8.14
N THR A 77 -8.29 -3.80 8.23
CA THR A 77 -9.36 -4.12 7.28
C THR A 77 -10.37 -5.14 7.82
N PHE A 78 -11.56 -5.18 7.22
CA PHE A 78 -12.54 -6.26 7.39
C PHE A 78 -12.35 -7.45 6.44
N PHE A 79 -11.33 -7.41 5.58
CA PHE A 79 -10.98 -8.53 4.72
C PHE A 79 -10.59 -9.77 5.54
N MET A 80 -11.27 -10.89 5.31
CA MET A 80 -11.24 -12.03 6.25
C MET A 80 -10.02 -12.95 6.06
N GLN A 81 -9.41 -12.96 4.88
CA GLN A 81 -8.31 -13.89 4.55
C GLN A 81 -6.95 -13.22 4.72
N SER A 82 -6.45 -13.14 5.96
CA SER A 82 -5.15 -12.52 6.27
C SER A 82 -3.96 -13.12 5.49
N TRP A 83 -4.04 -14.40 5.10
CA TRP A 83 -3.02 -15.07 4.29
C TRP A 83 -2.92 -14.49 2.86
N VAL A 84 -4.05 -14.06 2.26
CA VAL A 84 -4.07 -13.38 0.96
C VAL A 84 -3.35 -12.04 1.06
N ILE A 85 -3.63 -11.27 2.12
CA ILE A 85 -2.98 -9.98 2.37
C ILE A 85 -1.47 -10.21 2.55
N LYS A 86 -1.07 -11.18 3.37
CA LYS A 86 0.35 -11.51 3.59
C LYS A 86 1.06 -11.86 2.28
N GLU A 87 0.50 -12.76 1.49
CA GLU A 87 1.09 -13.17 0.21
C GLU A 87 1.16 -11.99 -0.78
N LEU A 88 0.11 -11.16 -0.84
CA LEU A 88 0.10 -9.97 -1.69
C LEU A 88 1.23 -9.01 -1.29
N LEU A 89 1.38 -8.72 0.01
CA LEU A 89 2.45 -7.84 0.49
C LEU A 89 3.84 -8.40 0.17
N GLN A 90 4.05 -9.72 0.30
CA GLN A 90 5.31 -10.40 -0.07
C GLN A 90 5.61 -10.29 -1.57
N LYS A 91 4.59 -10.27 -2.44
CA LYS A 91 4.77 -10.07 -3.89
C LYS A 91 5.06 -8.60 -4.23
N LEU A 92 4.50 -7.66 -3.48
CA LEU A 92 4.61 -6.22 -3.78
C LEU A 92 5.91 -5.58 -3.29
N PHE A 93 6.39 -6.03 -2.13
CA PHE A 93 7.49 -5.42 -1.39
C PHE A 93 8.55 -6.46 -1.07
N ARG A 94 9.82 -6.07 -1.23
CA ARG A 94 10.95 -6.87 -0.77
C ARG A 94 11.53 -6.19 0.46
N ARG A 95 11.60 -6.92 1.56
CA ARG A 95 12.38 -6.59 2.75
C ARG A 95 13.33 -7.74 3.02
#